data_AF-A0A7Y6AF49-F1
#
_entry.id   AF-A0A7Y6AF49-F1
#
_cell.length_a   1.000
_cell.length_b   1.000
_cell.length_c   1.000
_cell.angle_alpha   90.00
_cell.angle_beta   90.00
_cell.angle_gamma   90.00
#
_symmetry.space_group_name_H-M   'P 1'
#
loop_
_entity.id
_entity.type
_entity.pdbx_description
1 polymer ?
#
loop_
_entity_poly.entity_id
_entity_poly.type
_entity_poly.pdbx_seq_one_letter_code
_entity_poly.pdbx_strand_id
1 'polypeptide(L)'
;MNSPAASELVPLPPLDVMAAGQGLRETAATAATAERGGFDGLWLTEGGRTAFGAATAAALGTSTLTVGTGIAVAFARSPMIAAAAARELQDATGGRFV
;
A
#
# COMPACT_ATOMS: atom_id res chain seq x y z
N MET A 1 16.83 12.43 35.52
CA MET A 1 15.52 12.68 34.88
C MET A 1 15.14 11.36 34.22
N ASN A 2 14.21 10.60 34.82
CA ASN A 2 13.87 9.26 34.31
C ASN A 2 13.06 9.40 33.02
N SER A 3 13.54 8.81 31.93
CA SER A 3 12.71 8.60 30.75
C SER A 3 11.51 7.72 31.13
N PRO A 4 10.30 8.04 30.66
CA PRO A 4 9.12 7.22 30.94
C PRO A 4 9.32 5.80 30.40
N ALA A 5 8.71 4.82 31.06
CA ALA A 5 8.73 3.44 30.58
C ALA A 5 7.95 3.37 29.25
N ALA A 6 8.33 2.48 28.33
CA ALA A 6 7.67 2.36 27.01
C ALA A 6 6.15 2.10 27.09
N SER A 7 5.65 1.61 28.22
CA SER A 7 4.22 1.40 28.50
C SER A 7 3.43 2.68 28.84
N GLU A 8 4.11 3.82 29.05
CA GLU A 8 3.48 5.11 29.37
C GLU A 8 3.34 6.03 28.15
N LEU A 9 3.89 5.65 27.01
CA LEU A 9 3.77 6.42 25.76
C LEU A 9 2.43 6.13 25.09
N VAL A 10 1.70 7.20 24.75
CA VAL A 10 0.49 7.13 23.93
C VAL A 10 0.88 6.54 22.56
N PRO A 11 0.16 5.52 22.05
CA PRO A 11 0.43 4.98 20.73
C PRO A 11 0.32 6.09 19.67
N LEU A 12 1.28 6.14 18.76
CA LEU A 12 1.21 7.07 17.63
C LEU A 12 0.03 6.68 16.72
N PRO A 13 -0.64 7.66 16.11
CA PRO A 13 -1.62 7.37 15.08
C PRO A 13 -0.97 6.63 13.90
N PRO A 14 -1.75 5.84 13.13
CA PRO A 14 -1.24 5.15 11.95
C PRO A 14 -0.55 6.12 10.99
N LEU A 15 0.62 5.72 10.49
CA LEU A 15 1.41 6.50 9.55
C LEU A 15 1.53 5.76 8.23
N ASP A 16 1.06 6.40 7.17
CA ASP A 16 1.11 5.86 5.82
C ASP A 16 2.14 6.60 4.97
N VAL A 17 2.54 5.95 3.87
CA VAL A 17 3.40 6.56 2.86
C VAL A 17 2.71 6.58 1.50
N MET A 18 2.96 7.64 0.73
CA MET A 18 2.47 7.77 -0.64
C MET A 18 3.64 7.64 -1.63
N ALA A 19 3.47 6.82 -2.65
CA ALA A 19 4.49 6.59 -3.68
C ALA A 19 3.97 6.94 -5.08
N ALA A 20 4.81 7.63 -5.84
CA ALA A 20 4.59 7.90 -7.25
C ALA A 20 4.76 6.63 -8.11
N GLY A 21 4.37 6.69 -9.38
CA GLY A 21 4.51 5.55 -10.30
C GLY A 21 5.95 5.09 -10.50
N GLN A 22 6.29 3.91 -9.97
CA GLN A 22 7.61 3.26 -10.08
C GLN A 22 7.56 1.98 -10.94
N GLY A 23 8.71 1.43 -11.31
CA GLY A 23 8.76 0.09 -11.91
C GLY A 23 8.23 -0.98 -10.93
N LEU A 24 7.65 -2.07 -11.42
CA LEU A 24 7.01 -3.08 -10.53
C LEU A 24 7.98 -3.68 -9.50
N ARG A 25 9.21 -4.00 -9.90
CA ARG A 25 10.24 -4.51 -8.96
C ARG A 25 10.59 -3.48 -7.88
N GLU A 26 10.67 -2.22 -8.27
CA GLU A 26 10.97 -1.11 -7.37
C GLU A 26 9.80 -0.82 -6.43
N THR A 27 8.57 -0.98 -6.92
CA THR A 27 7.36 -0.88 -6.10
C THR A 27 7.35 -1.95 -5.01
N ALA A 28 7.64 -3.20 -5.35
CA ALA A 28 7.74 -4.28 -4.37
C ALA A 28 8.83 -4.00 -3.31
N ALA A 29 10.01 -3.50 -3.74
CA ALA A 29 11.09 -3.13 -2.83
C ALA A 29 10.72 -1.95 -1.91
N THR A 30 10.00 -0.96 -2.43
CA THR A 30 9.49 0.19 -1.68
C THR A 30 8.47 -0.27 -0.64
N ALA A 31 7.52 -1.12 -1.03
CA ALA A 31 6.52 -1.68 -0.12
C ALA A 31 7.15 -2.49 1.02
N ALA A 32 8.10 -3.38 0.70
CA ALA A 32 8.82 -4.13 1.72
C ALA A 32 9.62 -3.22 2.67
N THR A 33 10.13 -2.08 2.16
CA THR A 33 10.85 -1.10 2.98
C THR A 33 9.92 -0.32 3.88
N ALA A 34 8.75 0.09 3.40
CA ALA A 34 7.72 0.73 4.20
C ALA A 34 7.24 -0.20 5.34
N GLU A 35 6.96 -1.47 5.02
CA GLU A 35 6.54 -2.46 6.04
C GLU A 35 7.61 -2.65 7.13
N ARG A 36 8.88 -2.85 6.74
CA ARG A 36 9.98 -2.96 7.72
C ARG A 36 10.21 -1.67 8.51
N GLY A 37 9.84 -0.52 7.94
CA GLY A 37 9.89 0.77 8.59
C GLY A 37 8.77 1.00 9.60
N GLY A 38 7.80 0.10 9.71
CA GLY A 38 6.66 0.21 10.62
C GLY A 38 5.56 1.14 10.12
N PHE A 39 5.50 1.42 8.82
CA PHE A 39 4.35 2.12 8.24
C PHE A 39 3.14 1.19 8.19
N ASP A 40 1.95 1.76 8.34
CA ASP A 40 0.68 1.03 8.36
C ASP A 40 0.10 0.84 6.95
N GLY A 41 0.41 1.75 6.04
CA GLY A 41 -0.11 1.75 4.67
C GLY A 41 0.81 2.32 3.61
N LEU A 42 0.64 1.82 2.38
CA LEU A 42 1.25 2.32 1.16
C LEU A 42 0.17 2.69 0.14
N TRP A 43 0.14 3.96 -0.23
CA TRP A 43 -0.78 4.53 -1.21
C TRP A 43 -0.09 4.76 -2.55
N LEU A 44 -0.59 4.10 -3.59
CA LEU A 44 0.00 4.13 -4.93
C LEU A 44 -0.79 5.09 -5.82
N THR A 45 -0.12 6.15 -6.27
CA THR A 45 -0.74 7.15 -7.15
C THR A 45 -0.66 6.69 -8.60
N GLU A 46 -1.78 6.70 -9.32
CA GLU A 46 -1.76 6.45 -10.75
C GLU A 46 -1.21 7.67 -11.51
N GLY A 47 -0.06 7.48 -12.16
CA GLY A 47 0.60 8.48 -13.00
C GLY A 47 1.66 7.80 -13.86
N GLY A 48 1.48 7.79 -15.18
CA GLY A 48 2.38 7.12 -16.14
C GLY A 48 2.41 5.58 -16.08
N ARG A 49 2.00 4.98 -14.95
CA ARG A 49 1.86 3.53 -14.72
C ARG A 49 0.55 3.25 -13.98
N THR A 50 -0.02 2.06 -14.17
CA THR A 50 -1.31 1.70 -13.56
C THR A 50 -1.17 1.46 -12.05
N ALA A 51 -2.12 1.95 -11.25
CA ALA A 51 -2.08 1.74 -9.81
C ALA A 51 -2.32 0.26 -9.42
N PHE A 52 -3.16 -0.47 -10.16
CA PHE A 52 -3.43 -1.89 -9.87
C PHE A 52 -2.21 -2.79 -10.05
N GLY A 53 -1.40 -2.59 -11.10
CA GLY A 53 -0.17 -3.37 -11.30
C GLY A 53 0.86 -3.09 -10.20
N ALA A 54 0.99 -1.82 -9.81
CA ALA A 54 1.82 -1.42 -8.67
C ALA A 54 1.30 -2.04 -7.36
N ALA A 55 -0.02 -2.06 -7.14
CA ALA A 55 -0.64 -2.66 -5.96
C ALA A 55 -0.40 -4.17 -5.90
N THR A 56 -0.44 -4.86 -7.03
CA THR A 56 -0.09 -6.29 -7.10
C THR A 56 1.38 -6.51 -6.70
N ALA A 57 2.29 -5.68 -7.20
CA ALA A 57 3.70 -5.78 -6.83
C ALA A 57 3.94 -5.51 -5.34
N ALA A 58 3.26 -4.51 -4.77
CA ALA A 58 3.30 -4.22 -3.34
C ALA A 58 2.72 -5.36 -2.49
N ALA A 59 1.57 -5.92 -2.91
CA ALA A 59 0.90 -7.04 -2.25
C ALA A 59 1.81 -8.27 -2.15
N LEU A 60 2.51 -8.62 -3.23
CA LEU A 60 3.44 -9.76 -3.24
C LEU A 60 4.74 -9.52 -2.46
N GLY A 61 5.08 -8.25 -2.19
CA GLY A 61 6.27 -7.85 -1.44
C GLY A 61 6.03 -7.64 0.06
N THR A 62 4.81 -7.81 0.55
CA THR A 62 4.40 -7.45 1.92
C THR A 62 3.43 -8.48 2.52
N SER A 63 3.36 -8.51 3.85
CA SER A 63 2.51 -9.47 4.57
C SER A 63 1.50 -8.83 5.52
N THR A 64 1.77 -7.61 5.99
CA THR A 64 0.95 -6.87 6.96
C THR A 64 0.59 -5.46 6.51
N LEU A 65 1.35 -4.87 5.59
CA LEU A 65 1.14 -3.49 5.12
C LEU A 65 -0.22 -3.31 4.41
N THR A 66 -0.98 -2.27 4.75
CA THR A 66 -2.17 -1.90 3.96
C THR A 66 -1.72 -1.40 2.59
N VAL A 67 -2.36 -1.85 1.52
CA VAL A 67 -2.03 -1.40 0.15
C VAL A 67 -3.25 -0.74 -0.45
N GLY A 68 -3.12 0.51 -0.89
CA GLY A 68 -4.24 1.25 -1.44
C GLY A 68 -3.87 2.07 -2.67
N THR A 69 -4.89 2.64 -3.30
CA THR A 69 -4.69 3.58 -4.42
C THR A 69 -5.06 5.00 -4.00
N GLY A 70 -4.21 5.98 -4.32
CA GLY A 70 -4.41 7.39 -3.96
C GLY A 70 -4.14 8.34 -5.13
N ILE A 71 -4.62 8.09 -6.36
CA ILE A 71 -5.83 7.33 -6.72
C ILE A 71 -5.56 6.31 -7.84
N ALA A 72 -6.49 5.37 -8.06
CA ALA A 72 -6.68 4.77 -9.38
C ALA A 72 -7.59 5.66 -10.23
N VAL A 73 -7.19 5.98 -11.47
CA VAL A 73 -7.97 6.88 -12.34
C VAL A 73 -9.19 6.13 -12.91
N ALA A 74 -10.39 6.55 -12.51
CA ALA A 74 -11.64 5.87 -12.85
C ALA A 74 -11.92 5.82 -14.38
N PHE A 75 -11.64 6.89 -15.11
CA PHE A 75 -11.92 6.97 -16.55
C PHE A 75 -10.94 6.18 -17.43
N ALA A 76 -9.83 5.69 -16.87
CA ALA A 76 -8.82 4.97 -17.63
C ALA A 76 -9.21 3.51 -17.95
N ARG A 77 -10.35 3.02 -17.43
CA ARG A 77 -10.75 1.61 -17.54
C ARG A 77 -12.24 1.40 -17.26
N SER A 78 -12.76 0.25 -17.70
CA SER A 78 -14.11 -0.19 -17.38
C SER A 78 -14.28 -0.41 -15.86
N PRO A 79 -15.40 0.01 -15.26
CA PRO A 79 -15.73 -0.27 -13.86
C PRO A 79 -15.65 -1.77 -13.51
N MET A 80 -16.05 -2.66 -14.43
CA MET A 80 -16.00 -4.11 -14.20
C MET A 80 -14.56 -4.64 -14.17
N ILE A 81 -13.65 -4.05 -14.96
CA ILE A 81 -12.23 -4.43 -14.93
C ILE A 81 -11.58 -3.93 -13.63
N ALA A 82 -11.91 -2.71 -13.18
CA ALA A 82 -11.45 -2.22 -11.88
C ALA A 82 -11.95 -3.11 -10.73
N ALA A 83 -13.21 -3.54 -10.77
CA ALA A 83 -13.78 -4.44 -9.77
C ALA A 83 -13.10 -5.82 -9.76
N ALA A 84 -12.83 -6.40 -10.93
CA ALA A 84 -12.11 -7.67 -11.03
C ALA A 84 -10.69 -7.57 -10.46
N ALA A 85 -9.95 -6.52 -10.83
CA ALA A 85 -8.59 -6.30 -10.31
C ALA A 85 -8.58 -6.07 -8.80
N ALA A 86 -9.52 -5.28 -8.27
CA ALA A 86 -9.67 -5.08 -6.83
C ALA A 86 -9.98 -6.39 -6.11
N ARG A 87 -10.82 -7.27 -6.68
CA ARG A 87 -11.10 -8.59 -6.09
C ARG A 87 -9.85 -9.46 -6.01
N GLU A 88 -9.07 -9.53 -7.08
CA GLU A 88 -7.80 -10.28 -7.07
C GLU A 88 -6.81 -9.73 -6.04
N LEU A 89 -6.75 -8.40 -5.89
CA LEU A 89 -5.90 -7.76 -4.88
C LEU A 89 -6.38 -8.02 -3.46
N GLN A 90 -7.69 -8.07 -3.21
CA GLN A 90 -8.21 -8.46 -1.91
C GLN A 90 -7.79 -9.88 -1.56
N ASP A 91 -7.91 -10.82 -2.50
CA ASP A 91 -7.49 -12.21 -2.28
C ASP A 91 -5.97 -12.30 -2.08
N ALA A 92 -5.16 -11.61 -2.91
CA ALA A 92 -3.70 -11.63 -2.84
C ALA A 92 -3.13 -10.99 -1.56
N THR A 93 -3.81 -9.99 -1.00
CA THR A 93 -3.38 -9.31 0.23
C THR A 93 -3.95 -9.96 1.49
N GLY A 94 -4.90 -10.88 1.38
CA GLY A 94 -5.65 -11.38 2.53
C GLY A 94 -6.56 -10.30 3.14
N GLY A 95 -7.10 -9.40 2.33
CA GLY A 95 -8.03 -8.35 2.75
C GLY A 95 -7.40 -7.01 3.14
N ARG A 96 -6.10 -6.80 2.86
CA ARG A 96 -5.39 -5.54 3.18
C ARG A 96 -5.46 -4.51 2.05
N PHE A 97 -6.13 -4.82 0.94
CA PHE A 97 -6.27 -3.87 -0.16
C PHE A 97 -7.44 -2.91 0.09
N VAL A 98 -7.26 -1.62 -0.18
CA VAL A 98 -8.27 -0.56 0.04
C VAL A 98 -8.43 0.40 -1.14
#